data_AF-A0A2E8G3Q7-F1
#
_entry.id   AF-A0A2E8G3Q7-F1
#
_cell.length_a   1.000
_cell.length_b   1.000
_cell.length_c   1.000
_cell.angle_alpha   90.00
_cell.angle_beta   90.00
_cell.angle_gamma   90.00
#
_symmetry.space_group_name_H-M   'P 1'
#
loop_
_entity.id
_entity.type
_entity.pdbx_description
1 polymer ?
#
loop_
_entity_poly.entity_id
_entity_poly.type
_entity_poly.pdbx_seq_one_letter_code
_entity_poly.pdbx_strand_id
1 'polypeptide(L)'
;MKKSKGFSLVELMVAMLLGLLITGAALQLFLANQQSFALQQTLSRVQENGQLFVRFLVSDLRRAGLERDGIAALPPEKGIRFTLSGTVPGSDNGSDYDRLTLGYHGLSDCEGSVVSDLTEVVNTYFVNSDAELVCQGNLTGGNGVVLLDGIEAFEVLYGIDENKDGYANVSRYVEAGSQGSSPVIAVRFSLLLKEESNSLPESDGTRRFYVLTKTVDEPEDRSVRRIFMSTVKMRNYQWDAV
;
A
#
# COMPACT_ATOMS: atom_id res chain seq x y z
N MET A 1 -66.36 33.53 33.04
CA MET A 1 -65.90 32.70 31.90
C MET A 1 -64.83 33.48 31.14
N LYS A 2 -63.56 33.06 31.17
CA LYS A 2 -62.49 33.71 30.38
C LYS A 2 -62.68 33.30 28.91
N LYS A 3 -62.89 34.26 28.02
CA LYS A 3 -62.93 34.02 26.56
C LYS A 3 -61.53 33.62 26.08
N SER A 4 -61.41 32.45 25.47
CA SER A 4 -60.21 32.02 24.76
C SER A 4 -59.98 32.94 23.56
N LYS A 5 -58.87 33.67 23.52
CA LYS A 5 -58.45 34.40 22.31
C LYS A 5 -57.91 33.35 21.33
N GLY A 6 -58.59 33.13 20.21
CA GLY A 6 -58.13 32.24 19.15
C GLY A 6 -56.91 32.82 18.42
N PHE A 7 -56.06 31.93 17.91
CA PHE A 7 -54.88 32.29 17.11
C PHE A 7 -55.28 32.93 15.78
N SER A 8 -54.50 33.93 15.33
CA SER A 8 -54.69 34.48 13.98
C SER A 8 -54.13 33.52 12.92
N LEU A 9 -54.72 33.53 11.72
CA LEU A 9 -54.20 32.76 10.56
C LEU A 9 -52.71 33.08 10.32
N VAL A 10 -52.31 34.34 10.54
CA VAL A 10 -50.94 34.83 10.38
C VAL A 10 -49.99 34.19 11.40
N GLU A 11 -50.38 34.06 12.67
CA GLU A 11 -49.58 33.36 13.69
C GLU A 11 -49.33 31.90 13.32
N LEU A 12 -50.34 31.21 12.79
CA LEU A 12 -50.20 29.81 12.37
C LEU A 12 -49.28 29.68 11.16
N MET A 13 -49.37 30.60 10.19
CA MET A 13 -48.44 30.67 9.05
C MET A 13 -46.99 30.92 9.49
N VAL A 14 -46.78 31.86 10.42
CA VAL A 14 -45.45 32.16 10.97
C VAL A 14 -44.90 30.97 11.76
N ALA A 15 -45.71 30.32 12.59
CA ALA A 15 -45.30 29.15 13.35
C ALA A 15 -44.87 27.98 12.45
N MET A 16 -45.62 27.71 11.36
CA MET A 16 -45.25 26.68 10.39
C MET A 16 -43.97 27.02 9.63
N LEU A 17 -43.82 28.28 9.19
CA LEU A 17 -42.61 28.74 8.51
C LEU A 17 -41.37 28.56 9.39
N LEU A 18 -41.46 28.99 10.65
CA LEU A 18 -40.37 28.83 11.62
C LEU A 18 -40.07 27.36 11.92
N GLY A 19 -41.11 26.53 12.09
CA GLY A 19 -40.96 25.09 12.29
C GLY A 19 -40.24 24.40 11.12
N LEU A 20 -40.58 24.77 9.88
CA LEU A 20 -39.93 24.25 8.68
C LEU A 20 -38.45 24.68 8.62
N LEU A 21 -38.15 25.95 8.92
CA LEU A 21 -36.77 26.45 8.92
C LEU A 21 -35.89 25.73 9.95
N ILE A 22 -36.40 25.56 11.17
CA ILE A 22 -35.66 24.88 12.25
C ILE A 22 -35.45 23.41 11.90
N THR A 23 -36.49 22.72 11.42
CA THR A 23 -36.39 21.31 11.04
C THR A 23 -35.44 21.11 9.86
N GLY A 24 -35.49 22.02 8.86
CA GLY A 24 -34.58 22.01 7.72
C GLY A 24 -33.12 22.18 8.14
N ALA A 25 -32.83 23.13 9.04
CA ALA A 25 -31.49 23.33 9.59
C ALA A 25 -31.01 22.10 10.39
N ALA A 26 -31.89 21.52 11.22
CA ALA A 26 -31.56 20.31 11.98
C ALA A 26 -31.25 19.11 11.07
N LEU A 27 -32.01 18.93 9.98
CA LEU A 27 -31.76 17.88 8.99
C LEU A 27 -30.42 18.07 8.28
N GLN A 28 -30.09 19.31 7.88
CA GLN A 28 -28.79 19.62 7.27
C GLN A 28 -27.62 19.30 8.21
N LEU A 29 -27.72 19.68 9.49
CA LEU A 29 -26.71 19.34 10.50
C LEU A 29 -26.57 17.84 10.69
N PHE A 30 -27.68 17.11 10.72
CA PHE A 30 -27.66 15.65 10.84
C PHE A 30 -26.95 14.99 9.65
N LEU A 31 -27.27 15.41 8.42
CA LEU A 31 -26.63 14.88 7.20
C LEU A 31 -25.13 15.21 7.16
N ALA A 32 -24.75 16.44 7.49
CA ALA A 32 -23.35 16.86 7.55
C ALA A 32 -22.56 16.05 8.59
N ASN A 33 -23.14 15.80 9.77
CA ASN A 33 -22.52 14.97 10.80
C ASN A 33 -22.34 13.52 10.33
N GLN A 34 -23.35 12.95 9.65
CA GLN A 34 -23.26 11.59 9.12
C GLN A 34 -22.16 11.46 8.05
N GLN A 35 -22.07 12.43 7.14
CA GLN A 35 -21.00 12.48 6.12
C GLN A 35 -19.62 12.62 6.77
N SER A 36 -19.47 13.52 7.76
CA SER A 36 -18.21 13.69 8.48
C SER A 36 -17.79 12.41 9.21
N PHE A 37 -18.73 11.70 9.83
CA PHE A 37 -18.45 10.44 10.51
C PHE A 37 -17.96 9.38 9.53
N ALA A 38 -18.63 9.23 8.38
CA ALA A 38 -18.22 8.28 7.37
C ALA A 38 -16.84 8.61 6.77
N LEU A 39 -16.55 9.89 6.52
CA LEU A 39 -15.23 10.33 6.09
C LEU A 39 -14.14 9.97 7.11
N GLN A 40 -14.38 10.22 8.39
CA GLN A 40 -13.43 9.85 9.45
C GLN A 40 -13.19 8.35 9.50
N GLN A 41 -14.24 7.54 9.33
CA GLN A 41 -14.11 6.08 9.29
C GLN A 41 -13.31 5.61 8.07
N THR A 42 -13.61 6.10 6.87
CA THR A 42 -12.89 5.77 5.64
C THR A 42 -11.42 6.18 5.73
N LEU A 43 -11.13 7.39 6.22
CA LEU A 43 -9.75 7.86 6.44
C LEU A 43 -8.99 7.02 7.47
N SER A 44 -9.69 6.47 8.47
CA SER A 44 -9.09 5.61 9.49
C SER A 44 -8.75 4.24 8.91
N ARG A 45 -9.66 3.62 8.14
CA ARG A 45 -9.40 2.34 7.46
C ARG A 45 -8.21 2.42 6.50
N VAL A 46 -8.21 3.42 5.61
CA VAL A 46 -7.09 3.65 4.67
C VAL A 46 -5.76 3.78 5.42
N GLN A 47 -5.76 4.51 6.54
CA GLN A 47 -4.54 4.67 7.35
C GLN A 47 -4.11 3.39 8.04
N GLU A 48 -5.02 2.66 8.64
CA GLU A 48 -4.73 1.40 9.32
C GLU A 48 -4.15 0.38 8.32
N ASN A 49 -4.85 0.18 7.20
CA ASN A 49 -4.47 -0.73 6.13
C ASN A 49 -3.09 -0.39 5.53
N GLY A 50 -2.88 0.89 5.16
CA GLY A 50 -1.61 1.32 4.59
C GLY A 50 -0.44 1.21 5.59
N GLN A 51 -0.66 1.51 6.87
CA GLN A 51 0.38 1.36 7.90
C GLN A 51 0.69 -0.10 8.21
N LEU A 52 -0.33 -0.98 8.23
CA LEU A 52 -0.14 -2.41 8.41
C LEU A 52 0.72 -2.98 7.28
N PHE A 53 0.40 -2.62 6.03
CA PHE A 53 1.17 -3.05 4.88
C PHE A 53 2.63 -2.59 4.93
N VAL A 54 2.87 -1.30 5.18
CA VAL A 54 4.25 -0.77 5.28
C VAL A 54 5.04 -1.53 6.34
N ARG A 55 4.43 -1.85 7.49
CA ARG A 55 5.09 -2.64 8.54
C ARG A 55 5.41 -4.06 8.07
N PHE A 56 4.49 -4.73 7.38
CA PHE A 56 4.69 -6.08 6.85
C PHE A 56 5.86 -6.10 5.86
N LEU A 57 5.81 -5.26 4.83
CA LEU A 57 6.83 -5.26 3.78
C LEU A 57 8.20 -4.80 4.31
N VAL A 58 8.25 -3.79 5.19
CA VAL A 58 9.50 -3.38 5.84
C VAL A 58 10.11 -4.50 6.69
N SER A 59 9.27 -5.27 7.39
CA SER A 59 9.74 -6.40 8.19
C SER A 59 10.37 -7.48 7.31
N ASP A 60 9.75 -7.80 6.17
CA ASP A 60 10.28 -8.84 5.28
C ASP A 60 11.51 -8.38 4.50
N LEU A 61 11.52 -7.14 3.99
CA LEU A 61 12.70 -6.53 3.36
C LEU A 61 13.92 -6.47 4.30
N ARG A 62 13.72 -6.34 5.61
CA ARG A 62 14.83 -6.38 6.58
C ARG A 62 15.46 -7.77 6.73
N ARG A 63 14.76 -8.83 6.34
CA ARG A 63 15.26 -10.22 6.32
C ARG A 63 15.93 -10.56 5.00
N ALA A 64 15.59 -9.85 3.93
CA ALA A 64 16.14 -10.07 2.60
C ALA A 64 17.67 -10.18 2.64
N GLY A 65 18.19 -11.19 1.96
CA GLY A 65 19.61 -11.50 1.81
C GLY A 65 20.23 -12.20 3.01
N LEU A 66 19.46 -12.49 4.06
CA LEU A 66 19.96 -13.21 5.23
C LEU A 66 20.40 -14.61 4.79
N GLU A 67 21.69 -14.88 4.86
CA GLU A 67 22.26 -16.20 4.66
C GLU A 67 22.60 -16.84 6.00
N ARG A 68 22.59 -18.17 6.01
CA ARG A 68 23.02 -18.99 7.14
C ARG A 68 23.87 -20.14 6.63
N ASP A 69 24.87 -20.50 7.43
CA ASP A 69 25.75 -21.63 7.16
C ASP A 69 24.96 -22.95 7.09
N GLY A 70 25.43 -23.87 6.24
CA GLY A 70 24.83 -25.20 6.09
C GLY A 70 23.71 -25.30 5.04
N ILE A 71 23.46 -24.24 4.27
CA ILE A 71 22.52 -24.22 3.13
C ILE A 71 23.28 -23.73 1.90
N ALA A 72 22.81 -24.13 0.71
CA ALA A 72 23.28 -23.54 -0.54
C ALA A 72 23.21 -22.00 -0.47
N ALA A 73 24.28 -21.33 -0.87
CA ALA A 73 24.34 -19.87 -0.88
C ALA A 73 23.22 -19.28 -1.77
N LEU A 74 22.72 -18.11 -1.38
CA LEU A 74 21.77 -17.39 -2.24
C LEU A 74 22.49 -16.99 -3.53
N PRO A 75 21.78 -16.93 -4.67
CA PRO A 75 22.35 -16.36 -5.88
C PRO A 75 22.95 -14.95 -5.67
N PRO A 76 23.92 -14.54 -6.52
CA PRO A 76 24.82 -13.40 -6.28
C PRO A 76 24.10 -12.09 -5.98
N GLU A 77 22.92 -11.90 -6.58
CA GLU A 77 21.95 -10.86 -6.20
C GLU A 77 21.37 -11.21 -4.82
N LYS A 78 22.13 -10.92 -3.75
CA LYS A 78 21.70 -11.19 -2.38
C LYS A 78 20.48 -10.35 -2.04
N GLY A 79 19.42 -11.01 -1.60
CA GLY A 79 18.23 -10.40 -1.06
C GLY A 79 17.16 -10.05 -2.06
N ILE A 80 17.46 -9.30 -3.12
CA ILE A 80 16.48 -8.99 -4.17
C ILE A 80 16.69 -9.92 -5.36
N ARG A 81 15.59 -10.48 -5.87
CA ARG A 81 15.58 -11.39 -7.02
C ARG A 81 15.02 -10.66 -8.22
N PHE A 82 15.77 -10.59 -9.32
CA PHE A 82 15.28 -10.09 -10.61
C PHE A 82 15.00 -11.21 -11.61
N THR A 83 15.29 -12.45 -11.23
CA THR A 83 15.06 -13.65 -12.03
C THR A 83 14.11 -14.63 -11.34
N LEU A 84 13.51 -15.52 -12.12
CA LEU A 84 12.60 -16.57 -11.63
C LEU A 84 13.32 -17.50 -10.64
N SER A 85 12.67 -17.79 -9.50
CA SER A 85 13.10 -18.82 -8.55
C SER A 85 11.99 -19.87 -8.39
N GLY A 86 12.19 -21.05 -8.97
CA GLY A 86 11.16 -22.08 -9.03
C GLY A 86 9.93 -21.59 -9.80
N THR A 87 8.79 -21.50 -9.12
CA THR A 87 7.53 -20.94 -9.67
C THR A 87 7.35 -19.45 -9.36
N VAL A 88 8.23 -18.85 -8.54
CA VAL A 88 8.10 -17.47 -8.07
C VAL A 88 8.80 -16.53 -9.05
N PRO A 89 8.07 -15.63 -9.75
CA PRO A 89 8.65 -14.69 -10.69
C PRO A 89 9.63 -13.73 -10.01
N GLY A 90 10.61 -13.24 -10.76
CA GLY A 90 11.54 -12.19 -10.29
C GLY A 90 10.89 -10.81 -10.25
N SER A 91 11.52 -9.88 -9.55
CA SER A 91 11.14 -8.48 -9.50
C SER A 91 11.07 -7.87 -10.89
N ASP A 92 10.11 -6.98 -11.10
CA ASP A 92 9.76 -6.47 -12.42
C ASP A 92 9.14 -5.08 -12.33
N ASN A 93 9.28 -4.33 -13.42
CA ASN A 93 8.78 -2.96 -13.54
C ASN A 93 7.52 -2.98 -14.42
N GLY A 94 6.35 -2.98 -13.79
CA GLY A 94 5.08 -3.06 -14.51
C GLY A 94 4.62 -1.70 -15.01
N SER A 95 3.53 -1.64 -15.79
CA SER A 95 2.93 -0.37 -16.22
C SER A 95 2.22 0.36 -15.08
N ASP A 96 1.53 -0.37 -14.22
CA ASP A 96 0.70 0.18 -13.13
C ASP A 96 1.13 -0.38 -11.77
N TYR A 97 1.63 -1.61 -11.76
CA TYR A 97 2.09 -2.30 -10.56
C TYR A 97 3.42 -3.01 -10.82
N ASP A 98 4.41 -2.67 -10.02
CA ASP A 98 5.67 -3.39 -9.95
C ASP A 98 5.51 -4.70 -9.20
N ARG A 99 6.50 -5.58 -9.39
CA ARG A 99 6.64 -6.80 -8.62
C ARG A 99 7.93 -6.72 -7.82
N LEU A 100 7.84 -7.00 -6.53
CA LEU A 100 9.01 -7.10 -5.65
C LEU A 100 9.18 -8.55 -5.21
N THR A 101 10.29 -9.14 -5.63
CA THR A 101 10.69 -10.48 -5.22
C THR A 101 11.96 -10.43 -4.40
N LEU A 102 11.91 -11.06 -3.23
CA LEU A 102 13.04 -11.12 -2.31
C LEU A 102 13.29 -12.55 -1.83
N GLY A 103 14.53 -12.84 -1.46
CA GLY A 103 14.97 -14.13 -0.96
C GLY A 103 15.80 -14.02 0.32
N TYR A 104 15.63 -14.99 1.22
CA TYR A 104 16.42 -15.14 2.44
C TYR A 104 16.40 -16.59 2.93
N HIS A 105 17.33 -16.99 3.80
CA HIS A 105 17.27 -18.28 4.48
C HIS A 105 16.30 -18.23 5.66
N GLY A 106 15.32 -19.13 5.68
CA GLY A 106 14.24 -19.13 6.64
C GLY A 106 13.54 -20.49 6.77
N LEU A 107 12.60 -20.54 7.71
CA LEU A 107 11.75 -21.71 7.93
C LEU A 107 10.31 -21.46 7.49
N SER A 108 9.94 -20.22 7.14
CA SER A 108 8.61 -19.87 6.70
C SER A 108 8.58 -18.76 5.68
N ASP A 109 7.62 -18.86 4.77
CA ASP A 109 7.29 -17.86 3.76
C ASP A 109 6.20 -16.88 4.25
N CYS A 110 5.83 -15.94 3.38
CA CYS A 110 4.80 -14.96 3.70
C CYS A 110 3.37 -15.52 3.70
N GLU A 111 3.14 -16.71 3.13
CA GLU A 111 1.86 -17.41 3.19
C GLU A 111 1.68 -18.14 4.54
N GLY A 112 2.75 -18.23 5.33
CA GLY A 112 2.76 -18.88 6.64
C GLY A 112 3.10 -20.38 6.58
N SER A 113 3.51 -20.87 5.42
CA SER A 113 3.98 -22.24 5.24
C SER A 113 5.29 -22.42 5.99
N VAL A 114 5.46 -23.58 6.65
CA VAL A 114 6.63 -23.86 7.49
C VAL A 114 7.33 -25.12 7.01
N VAL A 115 8.65 -25.08 6.95
CA VAL A 115 9.53 -26.24 6.69
C VAL A 115 10.35 -26.61 7.93
N SER A 116 10.70 -27.88 8.05
CA SER A 116 11.47 -28.41 9.18
C SER A 116 12.95 -28.01 9.11
N ASP A 117 13.49 -27.97 7.90
CA ASP A 117 14.89 -27.63 7.65
C ASP A 117 14.98 -26.23 7.08
N LEU A 118 16.02 -25.52 7.49
CA LEU A 118 16.28 -24.18 7.00
C LEU A 118 16.57 -24.23 5.49
N THR A 119 15.86 -23.43 4.72
CA THR A 119 15.91 -23.43 3.25
C THR A 119 15.90 -22.00 2.71
N GLU A 120 16.10 -21.85 1.40
CA GLU A 120 15.81 -20.60 0.71
C GLU A 120 14.29 -20.37 0.65
N VAL A 121 13.86 -19.28 1.28
CA VAL A 121 12.51 -18.75 1.18
C VAL A 121 12.54 -17.59 0.20
N VAL A 122 11.67 -17.65 -0.82
CA VAL A 122 11.49 -16.58 -1.80
C VAL A 122 10.04 -16.13 -1.74
N ASN A 123 9.85 -14.84 -1.45
CA ASN A 123 8.55 -14.18 -1.41
C ASN A 123 8.47 -13.21 -2.58
N THR A 124 7.36 -13.23 -3.32
CA THR A 124 7.00 -12.20 -4.30
C THR A 124 5.77 -11.44 -3.84
N TYR A 125 5.83 -10.12 -4.00
CA TYR A 125 4.77 -9.16 -3.72
C TYR A 125 4.33 -8.53 -5.04
N PHE A 126 3.06 -8.67 -5.39
CA PHE A 126 2.51 -8.16 -6.65
C PHE A 126 1.03 -7.84 -6.49
N VAL A 127 0.50 -7.01 -7.38
CA VAL A 127 -0.94 -6.72 -7.43
C VAL A 127 -1.60 -7.62 -8.47
N ASN A 128 -2.70 -8.28 -8.11
CA ASN A 128 -3.46 -9.15 -9.01
C ASN A 128 -4.46 -8.37 -9.89
N SER A 129 -5.25 -9.08 -10.70
CA SER A 129 -6.26 -8.47 -11.58
C SER A 129 -7.40 -7.77 -10.85
N ASP A 130 -7.60 -8.09 -9.58
CA ASP A 130 -8.68 -7.54 -8.73
C ASP A 130 -8.19 -6.33 -7.90
N ALA A 131 -7.01 -5.78 -8.23
CA ALA A 131 -6.38 -4.68 -7.51
C ALA A 131 -6.01 -5.02 -6.04
N GLU A 132 -5.74 -6.29 -5.77
CA GLU A 132 -5.32 -6.78 -4.47
C GLU A 132 -3.81 -7.03 -4.45
N LEU A 133 -3.14 -6.58 -3.41
CA LEU A 133 -1.76 -6.92 -3.16
C LEU A 133 -1.66 -8.33 -2.58
N VAL A 134 -0.97 -9.19 -3.31
CA VAL A 134 -0.76 -10.59 -2.98
C VAL A 134 0.69 -10.81 -2.57
N CYS A 135 0.88 -11.67 -1.57
CA CYS A 135 2.18 -12.27 -1.31
C CYS A 135 2.16 -13.76 -1.62
N GLN A 136 3.09 -14.21 -2.45
CA GLN A 136 3.26 -15.60 -2.83
C GLN A 136 4.66 -16.08 -2.44
N GLY A 137 4.72 -17.20 -1.73
CA GLY A 137 5.95 -17.86 -1.30
C GLY A 137 6.31 -19.03 -2.20
N ASN A 138 7.58 -19.45 -2.16
CA ASN A 138 8.05 -20.62 -2.89
C ASN A 138 7.78 -21.97 -2.18
N LEU A 139 7.37 -21.98 -0.91
CA LEU A 139 7.29 -23.23 -0.13
C LEU A 139 6.02 -24.04 -0.43
N THR A 140 4.91 -23.37 -0.79
CA THR A 140 3.60 -24.03 -0.99
C THR A 140 3.18 -24.17 -2.46
N GLY A 141 3.81 -23.42 -3.37
CA GLY A 141 3.41 -23.40 -4.80
C GLY A 141 1.97 -22.92 -5.05
N GLY A 142 1.37 -22.23 -4.07
CA GLY A 142 0.02 -21.68 -4.15
C GLY A 142 -0.05 -20.40 -4.98
N ASN A 143 -1.25 -19.79 -5.04
CA ASN A 143 -1.49 -18.52 -5.73
C ASN A 143 -1.15 -17.28 -4.86
N GLY A 144 -0.60 -17.49 -3.65
CA GLY A 144 -0.38 -16.43 -2.69
C GLY A 144 -1.59 -16.13 -1.81
N VAL A 145 -1.36 -15.27 -0.82
CA VAL A 145 -2.36 -14.73 0.10
C VAL A 145 -2.55 -13.23 -0.15
N VAL A 146 -3.81 -12.78 -0.13
CA VAL A 146 -4.13 -11.35 -0.22
C VAL A 146 -3.78 -10.67 1.10
N LEU A 147 -2.98 -9.61 1.02
CA LEU A 147 -2.58 -8.79 2.17
C LEU A 147 -3.45 -7.54 2.32
N LEU A 148 -3.82 -6.94 1.19
CA LEU A 148 -4.54 -5.69 1.13
C LEU A 148 -5.25 -5.53 -0.22
N ASP A 149 -6.41 -4.90 -0.23
CA ASP A 149 -7.21 -4.56 -1.39
C ASP A 149 -7.11 -3.06 -1.75
N GLY A 150 -7.68 -2.68 -2.89
CA GLY A 150 -7.80 -1.27 -3.27
C GLY A 150 -6.48 -0.61 -3.67
N ILE A 151 -5.54 -1.36 -4.28
CA ILE A 151 -4.29 -0.80 -4.77
C ILE A 151 -4.48 -0.21 -6.15
N GLU A 152 -4.19 1.07 -6.32
CA GLU A 152 -4.26 1.74 -7.64
C GLU A 152 -2.89 1.97 -8.27
N ALA A 153 -1.81 1.90 -7.48
CA ALA A 153 -0.45 1.85 -7.97
C ALA A 153 0.46 1.22 -6.92
N PHE A 154 1.50 0.51 -7.37
CA PHE A 154 2.54 -0.04 -6.51
C PHE A 154 3.87 0.04 -7.24
N GLU A 155 4.80 0.82 -6.71
CA GLU A 155 6.08 1.15 -7.36
C GLU A 155 7.26 0.81 -6.47
N VAL A 156 8.32 0.31 -7.06
CA VAL A 156 9.52 -0.14 -6.36
C VAL A 156 10.79 0.32 -7.08
N LEU A 157 11.62 1.05 -6.35
CA LEU A 157 12.93 1.50 -6.79
C LEU A 157 14.04 0.85 -5.95
N TYR A 158 15.10 0.44 -6.64
CA TYR A 158 16.26 -0.22 -6.07
C TYR A 158 17.41 0.76 -5.96
N GLY A 159 17.84 1.03 -4.72
CA GLY A 159 19.03 1.83 -4.44
C GLY A 159 20.27 0.98 -4.64
N ILE A 160 21.03 1.28 -5.70
CA ILE A 160 22.26 0.57 -6.06
C ILE A 160 23.50 1.35 -5.63
N ASP A 161 24.56 0.61 -5.36
CA ASP A 161 25.90 1.15 -5.16
C ASP A 161 26.75 0.91 -6.42
N GLU A 162 27.22 1.98 -7.07
CA GLU A 162 27.97 1.88 -8.33
C GLU A 162 29.47 2.15 -8.16
N ASN A 163 29.89 2.69 -7.02
CA ASN A 163 31.21 3.30 -6.89
C ASN A 163 32.28 2.32 -6.34
N LYS A 164 31.86 1.19 -5.76
CA LYS A 164 32.72 0.10 -5.26
C LYS A 164 33.84 0.59 -4.33
N ASP A 165 33.51 1.55 -3.47
CA ASP A 165 34.47 2.22 -2.59
C ASP A 165 34.62 1.54 -1.22
N GLY A 166 33.91 0.43 -0.98
CA GLY A 166 33.87 -0.28 0.30
C GLY A 166 32.92 0.34 1.31
N TYR A 167 32.16 1.38 0.94
CA TYR A 167 31.17 2.06 1.78
C TYR A 167 29.78 1.99 1.17
N ALA A 168 28.94 1.11 1.72
CA ALA A 168 27.56 0.92 1.26
C ALA A 168 26.73 2.22 1.29
N ASN A 169 26.65 2.87 0.13
CA ASN A 169 25.97 4.14 -0.06
C ASN A 169 25.16 4.12 -1.36
N VAL A 170 23.96 4.71 -1.32
CA VAL A 170 23.08 4.65 -2.50
C VAL A 170 23.58 5.69 -3.49
N SER A 171 24.18 5.21 -4.58
CA SER A 171 24.63 6.05 -5.70
C SER A 171 23.44 6.56 -6.50
N ARG A 172 22.49 5.67 -6.85
CA ARG A 172 21.23 6.03 -7.50
C ARG A 172 20.11 5.03 -7.23
N TYR A 173 18.88 5.47 -7.44
CA TYR A 173 17.69 4.61 -7.46
C TYR A 173 17.34 4.24 -8.90
N VAL A 174 17.03 2.98 -9.14
CA VAL A 174 16.72 2.43 -10.46
C VAL A 174 15.47 1.56 -10.41
N GLU A 175 14.78 1.42 -11.54
CA GLU A 175 13.68 0.47 -11.72
C GLU A 175 14.22 -0.96 -11.87
N ALA A 176 13.35 -1.96 -11.70
CA ALA A 176 13.73 -3.36 -11.91
C ALA A 176 14.30 -3.59 -13.31
N GLY A 177 15.37 -4.37 -13.41
CA GLY A 177 16.08 -4.65 -14.66
C GLY A 177 17.18 -3.63 -15.02
N SER A 178 17.21 -2.47 -14.36
CA SER A 178 18.20 -1.39 -14.63
C SER A 178 19.39 -1.37 -13.66
N GLN A 179 19.46 -2.33 -12.73
CA GLN A 179 20.52 -2.44 -11.72
C GLN A 179 21.87 -2.92 -12.28
N GLY A 180 21.87 -3.65 -13.39
CA GLY A 180 23.09 -4.24 -13.94
C GLY A 180 23.76 -5.20 -12.95
N SER A 181 25.07 -5.04 -12.73
CA SER A 181 25.85 -5.83 -11.77
C SER A 181 26.09 -5.13 -10.42
N SER A 182 25.45 -3.98 -10.20
CA SER A 182 25.60 -3.19 -8.98
C SER A 182 24.78 -3.81 -7.84
N PRO A 183 25.35 -3.95 -6.63
CA PRO A 183 24.60 -4.49 -5.50
C PRO A 183 23.45 -3.57 -5.11
N VAL A 184 22.30 -4.17 -4.78
CA VAL A 184 21.15 -3.46 -4.23
C VAL A 184 21.30 -3.36 -2.72
N ILE A 185 21.41 -2.14 -2.20
CA ILE A 185 21.63 -1.86 -0.78
C ILE A 185 20.46 -1.14 -0.12
N ALA A 186 19.48 -0.68 -0.89
CA ALA A 186 18.24 -0.13 -0.39
C ALA A 186 17.08 -0.43 -1.33
N VAL A 187 15.87 -0.51 -0.78
CA VAL A 187 14.63 -0.60 -1.56
C VAL A 187 13.73 0.54 -1.12
N ARG A 188 13.23 1.32 -2.06
CA ARG A 188 12.20 2.34 -1.85
C ARG A 188 10.94 1.84 -2.54
N PHE A 189 9.85 1.74 -1.80
CA PHE A 189 8.56 1.39 -2.38
C PHE A 189 7.52 2.45 -2.05
N SER A 190 6.50 2.55 -2.89
CA SER A 190 5.34 3.38 -2.68
C SER A 190 4.10 2.69 -3.22
N LEU A 191 2.96 2.93 -2.58
CA LEU A 191 1.67 2.48 -3.07
C LEU A 191 0.64 3.59 -2.97
N LEU A 192 -0.35 3.54 -3.85
CA LEU A 192 -1.56 4.35 -3.77
C LEU A 192 -2.70 3.44 -3.33
N LEU A 193 -3.21 3.66 -2.13
CA LEU A 193 -4.33 2.92 -1.56
C LEU A 193 -5.62 3.71 -1.77
N LYS A 194 -6.67 3.02 -2.18
CA LYS A 194 -8.03 3.52 -2.37
C LYS A 194 -8.98 2.83 -1.40
N GLU A 195 -9.90 3.60 -0.82
CA GLU A 195 -11.06 3.09 -0.11
C GLU A 195 -12.31 3.83 -0.57
N GLU A 196 -13.30 3.08 -1.05
CA GLU A 196 -14.57 3.61 -1.52
C GLU A 196 -15.55 3.87 -0.37
N SER A 197 -16.39 4.91 -0.51
CA SER A 197 -17.53 5.09 0.38
C SER A 197 -18.64 5.89 -0.30
N ASN A 198 -19.82 5.26 -0.42
CA ASN A 198 -21.01 5.87 -1.03
C ASN A 198 -21.50 7.15 -0.34
N SER A 199 -21.03 7.39 0.88
CA SER A 199 -21.39 8.55 1.71
C SER A 199 -20.43 9.73 1.56
N LEU A 200 -19.36 9.57 0.79
CA LEU A 200 -18.45 10.65 0.43
C LEU A 200 -18.95 11.43 -0.77
N PRO A 201 -18.58 12.72 -0.88
CA PRO A 201 -18.70 13.43 -2.13
C PRO A 201 -17.82 12.78 -3.20
N GLU A 202 -18.26 12.89 -4.43
CA GLU A 202 -17.51 12.46 -5.61
C GLU A 202 -16.36 13.45 -5.86
N SER A 203 -15.18 12.94 -6.19
CA SER A 203 -14.05 13.79 -6.56
C SER A 203 -14.31 14.49 -7.88
N ASP A 204 -13.70 15.67 -8.05
CA ASP A 204 -13.70 16.40 -9.32
C ASP A 204 -12.67 15.85 -10.32
N GLY A 205 -11.94 14.80 -9.94
CA GLY A 205 -10.95 14.12 -10.79
C GLY A 205 -9.77 14.98 -11.22
N THR A 206 -9.55 16.13 -10.57
CA THR A 206 -8.52 17.10 -11.00
C THR A 206 -7.15 16.87 -10.38
N ARG A 207 -7.07 15.99 -9.37
CA ARG A 207 -5.82 15.74 -8.63
C ARG A 207 -4.96 14.70 -9.33
N ARG A 208 -3.66 14.78 -9.05
CA ARG A 208 -2.67 13.78 -9.45
C ARG A 208 -1.92 13.25 -8.25
N PHE A 209 -1.69 11.96 -8.24
CA PHE A 209 -0.89 11.27 -7.25
C PHE A 209 0.46 10.88 -7.86
N TYR A 210 1.55 11.29 -7.21
CA TYR A 210 2.91 10.96 -7.63
C TYR A 210 3.43 9.80 -6.79
N VAL A 211 3.46 8.61 -7.38
CA VAL A 211 3.87 7.35 -6.76
C VAL A 211 5.25 7.02 -7.32
N LEU A 212 6.31 7.50 -6.66
CA LEU A 212 7.69 7.42 -7.17
C LEU A 212 7.84 7.96 -8.61
N THR A 213 8.10 7.08 -9.58
CA THR A 213 8.27 7.43 -11.00
C THR A 213 6.95 7.55 -11.74
N LYS A 214 5.85 7.04 -11.17
CA LYS A 214 4.52 7.08 -11.79
C LYS A 214 3.65 8.21 -11.30
N THR A 215 2.76 8.62 -12.20
CA THR A 215 1.72 9.60 -11.95
C THR A 215 0.37 8.96 -12.24
N VAL A 216 -0.53 8.99 -11.26
CA VAL A 216 -1.90 8.48 -11.38
C VAL A 216 -2.84 9.68 -11.33
N ASP A 217 -3.65 9.87 -12.37
CA ASP A 217 -4.72 10.86 -12.38
C ASP A 217 -5.89 10.36 -11.53
N GLU A 218 -6.49 11.23 -10.72
CA GLU A 218 -7.61 10.87 -9.85
C GLU A 218 -8.89 10.63 -10.68
N PRO A 219 -9.52 9.43 -10.56
CA PRO A 219 -10.85 9.21 -11.12
C PRO A 219 -11.93 10.06 -10.44
N GLU A 220 -12.96 10.43 -11.21
CA GLU A 220 -14.20 11.01 -10.69
C GLU A 220 -15.01 9.90 -9.97
N ASP A 221 -14.68 9.63 -8.71
CA ASP A 221 -15.37 8.66 -7.88
C ASP A 221 -15.46 9.08 -6.39
N ARG A 222 -16.16 8.27 -5.59
CA ARG A 222 -16.40 8.53 -4.16
C ARG A 222 -15.41 7.80 -3.27
N SER A 223 -14.12 8.05 -3.50
CA SER A 223 -13.06 7.33 -2.80
C SER A 223 -12.07 8.24 -2.11
N VAL A 224 -11.51 7.74 -1.01
CA VAL A 224 -10.32 8.33 -0.39
C VAL A 224 -9.10 7.61 -0.93
N ARG A 225 -8.13 8.38 -1.40
CA ARG A 225 -6.83 7.88 -1.85
C ARG A 225 -5.72 8.38 -0.96
N ARG A 226 -4.75 7.52 -0.65
CA ARG A 226 -3.57 7.91 0.11
C ARG A 226 -2.32 7.16 -0.32
N ILE A 227 -1.24 7.93 -0.46
CA ILE A 227 0.07 7.40 -0.76
C ILE A 227 0.75 6.94 0.53
N PHE A 228 1.30 5.72 0.51
CA PHE A 228 2.19 5.21 1.54
C PHE A 228 3.52 4.87 0.91
N MET A 229 4.61 5.37 1.51
CA MET A 229 5.96 5.14 1.01
C MET A 229 6.91 4.80 2.15
N SER A 230 7.92 4.01 1.86
CA SER A 230 9.01 3.72 2.78
C SER A 230 10.30 3.45 2.02
N THR A 231 11.42 3.68 2.68
CA THR A 231 12.75 3.30 2.18
C THR A 231 13.42 2.41 3.21
N VAL A 232 13.77 1.20 2.81
CA VAL A 232 14.42 0.19 3.64
C VAL A 232 15.85 0.03 3.17
N LYS A 233 16.81 0.32 4.05
CA LYS A 233 18.20 -0.09 3.83
C LYS A 233 18.31 -1.59 4.07
N MET A 234 18.90 -2.30 3.11
CA MET A 234 19.18 -3.72 3.20
C MET A 234 20.29 -3.93 4.24
N ARG A 235 20.15 -4.96 5.08
CA ARG A 235 21.20 -5.32 6.06
C ARG A 235 22.14 -6.40 5.55
N ASN A 236 21.62 -7.23 4.64
CA ASN A 236 22.33 -8.34 4.07
C ASN A 236 22.42 -8.12 2.57
N TYR A 237 23.60 -7.73 2.11
CA TYR A 237 23.95 -7.53 0.70
C TYR A 237 25.34 -8.12 0.46
N GLN A 238 25.75 -8.20 -0.79
CA GLN A 238 27.07 -8.73 -1.14
C GLN A 238 28.15 -7.69 -0.81
N TRP A 239 28.76 -7.81 0.37
CA TRP A 239 29.81 -6.89 0.83
C TRP A 239 31.02 -6.81 -0.11
N ASP A 240 31.38 -7.91 -0.77
CA ASP A 240 32.49 -7.95 -1.74
C ASP A 240 32.21 -7.16 -3.03
N ALA A 241 30.95 -6.74 -3.25
CA ALA A 241 30.52 -6.00 -4.42
C ALA A 241 30.32 -4.50 -4.16
N VAL A 242 30.47 -4.07 -2.89
CA VAL A 242 30.37 -2.69 -2.39
C VAL A 242 31.75 -2.06 -2.30
#